data_AF-A0AAV2KVR8-F1
#
_entry.id   AF-A0AAV2KVR8-F1
#
_cell.length_a   1.000
_cell.length_b   1.000
_cell.length_c   1.000
_cell.angle_alpha   90.00
_cell.angle_beta   90.00
_cell.angle_gamma   90.00
#
_symmetry.space_group_name_H-M   'P 1'
#
loop_
_entity.id
_entity.type
_entity.pdbx_description
1 polymer ?
#
loop_
_entity_poly.entity_id
_entity_poly.type
_entity_poly.pdbx_seq_one_letter_code
_entity_poly.pdbx_strand_id
1 'polypeptide(L)' 'MFGEFGRWKVNNLAVERRDFLSSPLPLTPEFIRNIRMLGRRPSTQSITENLIRKYGTHFLLSATLGGKIELPLP' A
#
# COMPACT_ATOMS: atom_id res chain seq x y z
N MET A 1 -18.83 24.56 32.32
CA MET A 1 -17.49 24.25 31.78
C MET A 1 -17.45 22.75 31.61
N PHE A 2 -17.97 22.23 30.49
CA PHE A 2 -17.97 20.79 30.23
C PHE A 2 -16.60 20.43 29.68
N GLY A 3 -15.90 19.56 30.41
CA GLY A 3 -14.57 19.10 30.05
C GLY A 3 -14.57 18.52 28.64
N GLU A 4 -13.56 18.90 27.88
CA GLU A 4 -13.29 18.39 26.54
C GLU A 4 -13.25 16.86 26.62
N PHE A 5 -14.28 16.20 26.09
CA PHE A 5 -14.29 14.75 26.00
C PHE A 5 -13.11 14.34 25.10
N GLY A 6 -12.17 13.60 25.69
CA GLY A 6 -10.95 13.18 25.03
C GLY A 6 -11.24 12.37 23.76
N ARG A 7 -10.38 12.50 22.75
CA ARG A 7 -10.47 11.75 21.50
C ARG A 7 -10.13 10.27 21.75
N TRP A 8 -11.13 9.39 21.81
CA TRP A 8 -10.91 7.95 21.96
C TRP A 8 -10.73 7.27 20.60
N LYS A 9 -9.67 6.47 20.43
CA LYS A 9 -9.37 5.70 19.21
C LYS A 9 -9.14 4.23 19.56
N VAL A 10 -10.00 3.35 19.06
CA VAL A 10 -9.85 1.89 19.18
C VAL A 10 -9.32 1.33 17.86
N ASN A 11 -8.30 0.46 17.90
CA ASN A 11 -7.74 -0.23 16.74
C ASN A 11 -7.91 -1.75 16.92
N ASN A 12 -8.49 -2.45 15.95
CA ASN A 12 -8.59 -3.91 15.93
C ASN A 12 -7.61 -4.47 14.88
N LEU A 13 -6.52 -5.13 15.29
CA LEU A 13 -5.47 -5.61 14.38
C LEU A 13 -5.86 -6.98 13.80
N ALA A 14 -6.14 -7.03 12.50
CA ALA A 14 -6.61 -8.22 11.79
C ALA A 14 -5.49 -9.12 11.26
N VAL A 15 -4.28 -8.58 11.02
CA VAL A 15 -3.12 -9.31 10.49
C VAL A 15 -1.83 -8.69 11.04
N GLU A 16 -0.91 -9.53 11.54
CA GLU A 16 0.43 -9.11 11.97
C GLU A 16 1.33 -8.74 10.79
N ARG A 17 2.28 -7.82 11.05
CA ARG A 17 3.25 -7.34 10.07
C ARG A 17 4.09 -8.50 9.54
N ARG A 18 4.18 -8.65 8.21
CA ARG A 18 5.18 -9.52 7.58
C ARG A 18 6.43 -8.71 7.28
N ASP A 19 7.57 -9.15 7.80
CA ASP A 19 8.88 -8.61 7.44
C ASP A 19 9.30 -9.13 6.06
N PHE A 20 9.06 -8.34 5.02
CA PHE A 20 9.45 -8.67 3.64
C PHE A 20 10.92 -8.35 3.32
N LEU A 21 11.71 -7.92 4.30
CA LEU A 21 13.13 -7.57 4.09
C LEU A 21 14.05 -8.80 4.04
N SER A 22 13.61 -9.95 4.56
CA SER A 22 14.40 -11.19 4.64
C SER A 22 14.09 -12.21 3.53
N SER A 23 13.10 -11.95 2.68
CA SER A 23 12.68 -12.83 1.59
C SER A 23 12.52 -12.02 0.30
N PRO A 24 12.89 -12.55 -0.88
CA PRO A 24 12.63 -11.85 -2.14
C PRO A 24 11.14 -11.53 -2.24
N LEU A 25 10.82 -10.25 -2.44
CA LEU A 25 9.44 -9.82 -2.60
C LEU A 25 8.80 -10.67 -3.70
N PRO A 26 7.64 -11.32 -3.44
CA PRO A 26 6.98 -12.14 -4.44
C PRO A 26 6.32 -11.23 -5.48
N LEU A 27 7.13 -10.65 -6.37
CA LEU A 27 6.67 -9.97 -7.56
C LEU A 27 6.00 -11.01 -8.45
N THR A 28 4.82 -10.67 -8.98
CA THR A 28 4.12 -11.59 -9.86
C THR A 28 4.95 -11.83 -11.13
N PRO A 29 4.97 -13.05 -11.68
CA PRO A 29 5.68 -13.35 -12.93
C PRO A 29 5.28 -12.41 -14.08
N GLU A 30 4.01 -12.01 -14.11
CA GLU A 30 3.48 -11.05 -15.08
C GLU A 30 4.11 -9.67 -14.94
N PHE A 31 4.26 -9.16 -13.72
CA PHE A 31 4.90 -7.86 -13.48
C PHE A 31 6.36 -7.86 -13.95
N ILE A 32 7.11 -8.93 -13.62
CA ILE A 32 8.50 -9.11 -14.07
C ILE A 32 8.57 -9.12 -15.59
N ARG A 33 7.66 -9.86 -16.26
CA ARG A 33 7.58 -9.90 -17.72
C ARG A 33 7.31 -8.52 -18.32
N ASN A 34 6.37 -7.76 -17.75
CA ASN A 34 5.99 -6.43 -18.26
C ASN A 34 7.13 -5.42 -18.10
N ILE A 35 7.89 -5.48 -17.00
CA ILE A 35 9.14 -4.68 -16.87
C ILE A 35 10.13 -5.04 -17.97
N ARG A 36 10.35 -6.34 -18.24
CA ARG A 36 11.31 -6.76 -19.29
C ARG A 36 10.90 -6.27 -20.68
N MET A 37 9.61 -6.18 -20.98
CA MET A 37 9.10 -5.71 -22.27
C MET A 37 9.32 -4.21 -22.51
N LEU A 38 9.56 -3.41 -21.47
CA LEU A 38 9.89 -1.99 -21.62
C LEU A 38 11.23 -1.75 -22.33
N GLY A 39 12.11 -2.76 -22.35
CA GLY A 39 13.42 -2.67 -23.00
C GLY A 39 14.38 -1.71 -22.30
N ARG A 40 15.44 -1.30 -23.00
CA ARG A 40 16.54 -0.50 -22.44
C ARG A 40 16.29 1.01 -22.39
N ARG A 41 15.39 1.52 -23.24
CA ARG A 41 15.04 2.95 -23.33
C ARG A 41 13.52 3.14 -23.46
N PRO A 42 12.75 2.82 -22.41
CA PRO A 42 11.32 3.05 -22.44
C PRO A 42 10.99 4.54 -22.50
N SER A 43 9.91 4.88 -23.21
CA SER A 43 9.34 6.24 -23.20
C SER A 43 8.53 6.49 -21.93
N THR A 44 8.42 7.75 -21.52
CA THR A 44 7.61 8.16 -20.37
C THR A 44 6.15 7.71 -20.51
N GLN A 45 5.60 7.80 -21.71
CA GLN A 45 4.24 7.34 -22.00
C GLN A 45 4.10 5.83 -21.76
N SER A 46 5.03 5.03 -22.29
CA SER A 46 5.00 3.57 -22.11
C SER A 46 5.12 3.16 -20.64
N ILE A 47 5.96 3.85 -19.85
CA ILE A 47 6.05 3.62 -18.40
C ILE A 47 4.72 3.95 -17.72
N THR A 48 4.12 5.09 -18.06
CA THR A 48 2.89 5.56 -17.42
C THR A 48 1.72 4.64 -17.71
N GLU A 49 1.56 4.20 -18.96
CA GLU A 49 0.45 3.36 -19.40
C GLU A 49 0.62 1.90 -18.99
N ASN A 50 1.83 1.32 -19.14
CA ASN A 50 2.04 -0.11 -18.93
C ASN A 50 2.42 -0.47 -17.49
N LEU A 51 3.01 0.45 -16.72
CA LEU A 51 3.37 0.22 -15.31
C LEU A 51 2.47 0.99 -14.36
N ILE A 52 2.52 2.33 -14.41
CA ILE A 52 1.96 3.17 -13.33
C ILE A 52 0.43 3.04 -13.28
N ARG A 53 -0.24 3.13 -14.43
CA ARG A 53 -1.70 3.02 -14.48
C ARG A 53 -2.20 1.64 -14.04
N LYS A 54 -1.42 0.59 -14.33
CA LYS A 54 -1.82 -0.80 -14.06
C LYS A 54 -1.48 -1.26 -12.65
N TYR A 55 -0.31 -0.89 -12.13
CA TYR A 55 0.23 -1.41 -10.88
C TYR A 55 0.34 -0.35 -9.77
N GLY A 56 0.11 0.92 -10.09
CA GLY A 56 0.36 2.04 -9.19
C GLY A 56 1.84 2.43 -9.14
N THR A 57 2.17 3.27 -8.16
CA THR A 57 3.53 3.81 -7.98
C THR A 57 4.28 3.18 -6.81
N HIS A 58 3.57 2.57 -5.87
CA HIS A 58 4.11 2.00 -4.64
C HIS A 58 3.46 0.64 -4.36
N PHE A 59 4.20 -0.24 -3.70
CA PHE A 59 3.64 -1.43 -3.07
C PHE A 59 3.59 -1.22 -1.55
N LEU A 60 2.65 -1.88 -0.91
CA LEU A 60 2.46 -1.80 0.52
C LEU A 60 3.43 -2.77 1.21
N LEU A 61 4.47 -2.23 1.87
CA LEU A 61 5.41 -3.03 2.65
C LEU A 61 4.81 -3.41 4.02
N SER A 62 4.11 -2.46 4.65
CA SER A 62 3.41 -2.70 5.91
C SER A 62 2.15 -1.84 5.97
N ALA A 63 1.10 -2.40 6.57
CA ALA A 63 -0.07 -1.67 6.99
C ALA A 63 -0.71 -2.39 8.18
N THR A 64 -1.53 -1.65 8.92
CA THR A 64 -2.40 -2.24 9.93
C THR A 64 -3.74 -2.51 9.27
N LEU A 65 -4.10 -3.78 9.13
CA LEU A 65 -5.44 -4.16 8.70
C LEU A 65 -6.36 -4.15 9.91
N GLY A 66 -7.49 -3.47 9.84
CA GLY A 66 -8.36 -3.30 10.99
C GLY A 66 -9.48 -2.30 10.80
N GLY A 67 -10.52 -2.40 11.63
CA GLY A 67 -11.55 -1.38 11.72
C GLY A 67 -11.06 -0.19 12.55
N LYS A 68 -11.26 1.02 12.03
CA LYS A 68 -11.12 2.27 12.78
C LYS A 68 -12.52 2.82 13.04
N ILE A 69 -12.89 2.96 14.31
CA ILE A 69 -14.10 3.67 14.70
C ILE A 69 -13.68 5.03 15.23
N GLU A 70 -14.21 6.09 14.63
CA GLU A 70 -14.12 7.45 15.15
C GLU A 70 -15.52 7.87 15.58
N LEU A 71 -15.68 8.17 16.87
CA LEU A 71 -16.92 8.75 17.36
C LEU A 71 -16.89 10.26 17.06
N PRO A 72 -17.94 10.81 16.45
CA PRO A 72 -18.04 12.24 16.22
C PRO A 72 -18.09 12.98 17.57
N LEU A 73 -17.49 14.17 17.61
CA LEU A 73 -17.70 15.09 18.73
C LEU A 73 -19.17 15.55 18.71
N PRO A 74 -19.81 15.74 19.89
CA PRO A 74 -21.20 16.19 19.98
C PRO A 74 -21.42 17.58 19.39
#